data_AF-A0A2S4YHU6-F1
#
_entry.id   AF-A0A2S4YHU6-F1
#
_cell.length_a   1.000
_cell.length_b   1.000
_cell.length_c   1.000
_cell.angle_alpha   90.00
_cell.angle_beta   90.00
_cell.angle_gamma   90.00
#
_symmetry.space_group_name_H-M   'P 1'
#
loop_
_entity.id
_entity.type
_entity.pdbx_description
1 polymer ?
#
loop_
_entity_poly.entity_id
_entity_poly.type
_entity_poly.pdbx_seq_one_letter_code
_entity_poly.pdbx_strand_id
1 'polypeptide(L)'
;EDDLFVKFSLDVRITNDIRRLWRHDLIELRRTDAAAASAFAAHRGPAVWLSDRGWRTAAFAFEELAVLVRDGLRPHLLPGATPLLAAALVEGFDGSPLDALTDPAAWWTAYLRQVVPPALEAFERHGVVLEAHLQNTLVAVDGTGLPVQALFRDAEGVKLLADVSREKGWERLVYCLVVNNLIEVASLLSERHPGWNPWPAARAELSRHPVPEIPALLASPTLPGKTNLLLRWTGADGADARYLPLPNPLACR
;
A
#
# COMPACT_ATOMS: atom_id res chain seq x y z
N GLU A 1 -24.08 -6.99 -13.96
CA GLU A 1 -23.93 -6.70 -12.52
C GLU A 1 -22.95 -5.56 -12.38
N ASP A 2 -23.18 -4.65 -11.43
CA ASP A 2 -22.27 -3.54 -11.16
C ASP A 2 -20.95 -4.05 -10.61
N ASP A 3 -19.83 -3.47 -11.05
CA ASP A 3 -18.51 -3.80 -10.54
C ASP A 3 -18.20 -2.96 -9.30
N LEU A 4 -18.51 -3.50 -8.12
CA LEU A 4 -18.35 -2.84 -6.85
C LEU A 4 -17.92 -3.83 -5.78
N PHE A 5 -17.14 -3.34 -4.81
CA PHE A 5 -16.92 -4.04 -3.55
C PHE A 5 -17.80 -3.45 -2.47
N VAL A 6 -18.27 -4.32 -1.58
CA VAL A 6 -19.03 -3.93 -0.40
C VAL A 6 -18.23 -4.33 0.83
N LYS A 7 -17.77 -3.34 1.59
CA LYS A 7 -17.03 -3.53 2.84
C LYS A 7 -18.03 -3.44 3.99
N PHE A 8 -18.25 -4.57 4.67
CA PHE A 8 -19.15 -4.65 5.82
C PHE A 8 -18.37 -4.46 7.11
N SER A 9 -19.03 -3.85 8.09
CA SER A 9 -18.57 -3.92 9.47
C SER A 9 -18.68 -5.35 10.00
N LEU A 10 -17.66 -5.79 10.72
CA LEU A 10 -17.58 -7.14 11.26
C LEU A 10 -16.96 -7.12 12.66
N ASP A 11 -17.74 -7.54 13.66
CA ASP A 11 -17.28 -7.69 15.05
C ASP A 11 -16.45 -8.97 15.26
N VAL A 12 -15.42 -9.11 14.42
CA VAL A 12 -14.45 -10.20 14.47
C VAL A 12 -13.07 -9.59 14.48
N ARG A 13 -12.22 -10.09 15.36
CA ARG A 13 -10.81 -9.71 15.40
C ARG A 13 -10.03 -10.50 14.35
N ILE A 14 -9.43 -9.80 13.40
CA ILE A 14 -8.53 -10.40 12.40
C ILE A 14 -7.18 -9.70 12.53
N THR A 15 -6.12 -10.46 12.78
CA THR A 15 -4.77 -9.99 13.15
C THR A 15 -4.77 -9.08 14.39
N ASN A 16 -4.42 -7.79 14.26
CA ASN A 16 -4.25 -6.87 15.37
C ASN A 16 -5.53 -6.14 15.79
N ASP A 17 -6.57 -6.13 14.97
CA ASP A 17 -7.73 -5.25 15.15
C ASP A 17 -9.08 -5.94 14.98
N ILE A 18 -10.14 -5.35 15.54
CA ILE A 18 -11.54 -5.70 15.28
C ILE A 18 -11.92 -5.09 13.92
N ARG A 19 -12.54 -5.88 13.04
CA ARG A 19 -12.89 -5.46 11.67
C ARG A 19 -14.20 -4.69 11.59
N ARG A 20 -14.42 -3.84 12.59
CA ARG A 20 -15.54 -2.92 12.67
C ARG A 20 -15.23 -1.68 11.84
N LEU A 21 -16.23 -1.16 11.14
CA LEU A 21 -16.14 0.17 10.53
C LEU A 21 -16.45 1.21 11.60
N TRP A 22 -15.40 1.84 12.13
CA TRP A 22 -15.53 2.79 13.24
C TRP A 22 -16.18 4.10 12.79
N ARG A 23 -17.03 4.67 13.64
CA ARG A 23 -17.77 5.89 13.32
C ARG A 23 -16.85 7.06 12.99
N HIS A 24 -15.72 7.18 13.70
CA HIS A 24 -14.78 8.27 13.48
C HIS A 24 -14.09 8.18 12.11
N ASP A 25 -13.72 6.98 11.67
CA ASP A 25 -13.14 6.76 10.33
C ASP A 25 -14.18 7.02 9.23
N LEU A 26 -15.42 6.54 9.41
CA LEU A 26 -16.50 6.75 8.45
C LEU A 26 -16.84 8.23 8.26
N ILE A 27 -16.80 9.03 9.33
CA ILE A 27 -17.06 10.48 9.23
C ILE A 27 -16.00 11.17 8.36
N GLU A 28 -14.73 10.78 8.49
CA GLU A 28 -13.63 11.36 7.72
C GLU A 28 -13.46 10.74 6.32
N LEU A 29 -14.06 9.58 6.05
CA LEU A 29 -13.87 8.79 4.82
C LEU A 29 -13.96 9.63 3.54
N ARG A 30 -15.00 10.47 3.40
CA ARG A 30 -15.19 11.27 2.18
C ARG A 30 -14.05 12.27 1.96
N ARG A 31 -13.49 12.80 3.04
CA ARG A 31 -12.38 13.75 2.99
C ARG A 31 -11.09 13.05 2.59
N THR A 32 -10.76 11.93 3.22
CA THR A 32 -9.55 11.16 2.91
C THR A 32 -9.62 10.54 1.51
N ASP A 33 -10.78 10.01 1.12
CA ASP A 33 -11.02 9.48 -0.23
C ASP A 33 -10.88 10.56 -1.31
N ALA A 34 -11.54 11.72 -1.14
CA ALA A 34 -11.46 12.80 -2.11
C ALA A 34 -10.03 13.34 -2.29
N ALA A 35 -9.25 13.41 -1.20
CA ALA A 35 -7.86 13.81 -1.26
C ALA A 35 -7.00 12.79 -2.03
N ALA A 36 -7.17 11.50 -1.75
CA ALA A 36 -6.47 10.43 -2.47
C ALA A 36 -6.89 10.40 -3.96
N ALA A 37 -8.19 10.43 -4.26
CA ALA A 37 -8.70 10.48 -5.63
C ALA A 37 -8.14 11.68 -6.41
N SER A 38 -8.08 12.86 -5.79
CA SER A 38 -7.48 14.06 -6.40
C SER A 38 -5.99 13.91 -6.68
N ALA A 39 -5.23 13.33 -5.74
CA ALA A 39 -3.81 13.05 -5.91
C ALA A 39 -3.55 12.09 -7.08
N PHE A 40 -4.34 11.01 -7.18
CA PHE A 40 -4.21 10.03 -8.26
C PHE A 40 -4.71 10.56 -9.61
N ALA A 41 -5.73 11.42 -9.64
CA ALA A 41 -6.17 12.09 -10.87
C ALA A 41 -5.10 13.05 -11.43
N ALA A 42 -4.23 13.60 -10.58
CA ALA A 42 -3.11 14.46 -10.98
C ALA A 42 -1.84 13.68 -11.37
N HIS A 43 -1.79 12.38 -11.06
CA HIS A 43 -0.68 11.51 -11.42
C HIS A 43 -0.72 11.21 -12.94
N ARG A 44 0.45 11.30 -13.60
CA ARG A 44 0.54 11.13 -15.07
C ARG A 44 0.67 9.67 -15.52
N GLY A 45 0.89 8.74 -14.58
CA GLY A 45 1.00 7.31 -14.85
C GLY A 45 -0.34 6.57 -14.77
N PRO A 46 -0.33 5.25 -15.01
CA PRO A 46 -1.55 4.44 -15.05
C PRO A 46 -2.11 4.10 -13.66
N ALA A 47 -1.44 4.52 -12.58
CA ALA A 47 -1.83 4.16 -11.23
C ALA A 47 -3.24 4.69 -10.87
N VAL A 48 -4.01 3.90 -10.13
CA VAL A 48 -5.40 4.23 -9.80
C VAL A 48 -5.65 4.16 -8.29
N TRP A 49 -6.49 5.08 -7.81
CA TRP A 49 -7.15 4.97 -6.52
C TRP A 49 -8.55 4.35 -6.70
N LEU A 50 -8.85 3.28 -5.96
CA LEU A 50 -10.17 2.66 -5.91
C LEU A 50 -11.00 3.37 -4.84
N SER A 51 -11.87 4.29 -5.27
CA SER A 51 -12.56 5.19 -4.35
C SER A 51 -13.59 4.48 -3.47
N ASP A 52 -13.58 4.85 -2.19
CA ASP A 52 -14.62 4.53 -1.23
C ASP A 52 -15.77 5.54 -1.38
N ARG A 53 -16.68 5.26 -2.33
CA ARG A 53 -17.77 6.14 -2.79
C ARG A 53 -18.66 6.68 -1.66
N GLY A 54 -18.72 5.93 -0.57
CA GLY A 54 -19.43 6.34 0.64
C GLY A 54 -19.97 5.14 1.40
N TRP A 55 -20.72 5.44 2.46
CA TRP A 55 -21.23 4.44 3.37
C TRP A 55 -22.67 4.73 3.78
N ARG A 56 -23.31 3.71 4.33
CA ARG A 56 -24.63 3.76 4.99
C ARG A 56 -24.58 2.92 6.26
N THR A 57 -25.47 3.24 7.19
CA THR A 57 -25.65 2.47 8.43
C THR A 57 -27.06 2.68 8.99
N ALA A 58 -27.41 1.93 10.03
CA ALA A 58 -28.63 2.10 10.81
C ALA A 58 -28.35 2.88 12.11
N ALA A 59 -29.21 3.85 12.44
CA ALA A 59 -28.98 4.75 13.57
C ALA A 59 -28.89 4.04 14.94
N PHE A 60 -29.54 2.87 15.11
CA PHE A 60 -29.55 2.12 16.36
C PHE A 60 -28.33 1.20 16.55
N ALA A 61 -27.51 1.03 15.52
CA ALA A 61 -26.35 0.13 15.49
C ALA A 61 -25.34 0.65 14.46
N PHE A 62 -24.86 1.89 14.69
CA PHE A 62 -24.16 2.69 13.69
C PHE A 62 -22.90 2.00 13.18
N GLU A 63 -22.10 1.41 14.06
CA GLU A 63 -20.84 0.79 13.65
C GLU A 63 -21.09 -0.65 13.22
N GLU A 64 -21.95 -1.38 13.92
CA GLU A 64 -22.20 -2.80 13.71
C GLU A 64 -22.91 -3.09 12.37
N LEU A 65 -23.74 -2.17 11.88
CA LEU A 65 -24.47 -2.30 10.61
C LEU A 65 -23.96 -1.35 9.52
N ALA A 66 -22.77 -0.78 9.71
CA ALA A 66 -22.15 0.04 8.68
C ALA A 66 -21.74 -0.79 7.46
N VAL A 67 -21.96 -0.19 6.29
CA VAL A 67 -21.55 -0.72 5.00
C VAL A 67 -20.97 0.38 4.14
N LEU A 68 -19.81 0.13 3.54
CA LEU A 68 -19.11 1.01 2.63
C LEU A 68 -19.12 0.41 1.22
N VAL A 69 -19.27 1.25 0.20
CA VAL A 69 -19.18 0.86 -1.22
C VAL A 69 -17.88 1.40 -1.80
N ARG A 70 -17.08 0.50 -2.39
CA ARG A 70 -15.83 0.80 -3.08
C ARG A 70 -15.94 0.49 -4.57
N ASP A 71 -15.23 1.26 -5.39
CA ASP A 71 -15.04 0.97 -6.80
C ASP A 71 -14.57 -0.48 -7.05
N GLY A 72 -15.21 -1.15 -8.01
CA GLY A 72 -14.70 -2.41 -8.57
C GLY A 72 -13.46 -2.19 -9.43
N LEU A 73 -12.95 -3.27 -10.04
CA LEU A 73 -11.65 -3.22 -10.73
C LEU A 73 -11.78 -2.89 -12.22
N ARG A 74 -12.73 -3.51 -12.92
CA ARG A 74 -12.84 -3.54 -14.38
C ARG A 74 -12.85 -2.16 -15.04
N PRO A 75 -13.54 -1.12 -14.51
CA PRO A 75 -13.53 0.20 -15.13
C PRO A 75 -12.16 0.90 -15.11
N HIS A 76 -11.26 0.45 -14.22
CA HIS A 76 -10.00 1.11 -13.93
C HIS A 76 -8.79 0.39 -14.52
N LEU A 77 -8.96 -0.86 -14.96
CA LEU A 77 -7.86 -1.66 -15.48
C LEU A 77 -7.47 -1.21 -16.89
N LEU A 78 -6.17 -1.21 -17.15
CA LEU A 78 -5.67 -1.15 -18.52
C LEU A 78 -6.23 -2.33 -19.34
N PRO A 79 -6.53 -2.15 -20.64
CA PRO A 79 -7.05 -3.22 -21.49
C PRO A 79 -6.16 -4.46 -21.47
N GLY A 80 -6.74 -5.62 -21.16
CA GLY A 80 -6.03 -6.90 -21.10
C GLY A 80 -5.17 -7.12 -19.85
N ALA A 81 -5.13 -6.17 -18.92
CA ALA A 81 -4.38 -6.32 -17.67
C ALA A 81 -5.15 -7.17 -16.65
N THR A 82 -4.43 -8.01 -15.91
CA THR A 82 -4.97 -8.88 -14.86
C THR A 82 -4.53 -8.36 -13.48
N PRO A 83 -5.45 -7.90 -12.61
CA PRO A 83 -5.09 -7.42 -11.28
C PRO A 83 -4.75 -8.57 -10.34
N LEU A 84 -3.61 -8.46 -9.66
CA LEU A 84 -3.17 -9.39 -8.63
C LEU A 84 -2.98 -8.63 -7.31
N LEU A 85 -3.48 -9.20 -6.21
CA LEU A 85 -3.22 -8.63 -4.89
C LEU A 85 -1.73 -8.81 -4.56
N ALA A 86 -1.03 -7.73 -4.19
CA ALA A 86 0.42 -7.82 -3.93
C ALA A 86 0.72 -8.80 -2.77
N ALA A 87 -0.15 -8.85 -1.75
CA ALA A 87 -0.02 -9.84 -0.67
C ALA A 87 -0.12 -11.28 -1.17
N ALA A 88 -1.00 -11.56 -2.14
CA ALA A 88 -1.14 -12.91 -2.70
C ALA A 88 0.07 -13.31 -3.55
N LEU A 89 0.73 -12.36 -4.23
CA LEU A 89 1.98 -12.62 -4.94
C LEU A 89 3.08 -13.10 -3.98
N VAL A 90 3.16 -12.49 -2.79
CA VAL A 90 4.16 -12.85 -1.77
C VAL A 90 3.87 -14.22 -1.16
N GLU A 91 2.60 -14.53 -0.87
CA GLU A 91 2.20 -15.86 -0.36
C GLU A 91 2.32 -16.98 -1.40
N GLY A 92 2.21 -16.64 -2.69
CA GLY A 92 2.20 -17.60 -3.78
C GLY A 92 0.83 -18.25 -3.99
N PHE A 93 0.55 -18.61 -5.24
CA PHE A 93 -0.65 -19.32 -5.66
C PHE A 93 -0.39 -19.98 -7.01
N ASP A 94 -1.15 -21.03 -7.33
CA ASP A 94 -1.02 -21.74 -8.60
C ASP A 94 -1.23 -20.80 -9.79
N GLY A 95 -0.25 -20.74 -10.68
CA GLY A 95 -0.28 -19.85 -11.85
C GLY A 95 0.18 -18.42 -11.55
N SER A 96 0.92 -18.20 -10.45
CA SER A 96 1.57 -16.92 -10.19
C SER A 96 2.51 -16.55 -11.35
N PRO A 97 2.47 -15.30 -11.86
CA PRO A 97 3.37 -14.87 -12.91
C PRO A 97 4.85 -14.91 -12.47
N LEU A 98 5.10 -14.93 -11.16
CA LEU A 98 6.44 -15.02 -10.59
C LEU A 98 7.08 -16.41 -10.73
N ASP A 99 6.29 -17.45 -10.99
CA ASP A 99 6.80 -18.82 -11.12
C ASP A 99 7.52 -19.05 -12.46
N ALA A 100 7.14 -18.28 -13.49
CA ALA A 100 7.70 -18.37 -14.84
C ALA A 100 8.90 -17.44 -15.07
N LEU A 101 9.29 -16.63 -14.09
CA LEU A 101 10.40 -15.69 -14.24
C LEU A 101 11.73 -16.45 -14.31
N THR A 102 12.53 -16.17 -15.33
CA THR A 102 13.94 -16.61 -15.41
C THR A 102 14.90 -15.51 -14.97
N ASP A 103 14.51 -14.25 -15.16
CA ASP A 103 15.22 -13.06 -14.70
C ASP A 103 14.24 -12.11 -13.99
N PRO A 104 14.38 -11.88 -12.67
CA PRO A 104 13.47 -11.03 -11.91
C PRO A 104 13.69 -9.52 -12.17
N ALA A 105 14.78 -9.11 -12.81
CA ALA A 105 15.17 -7.70 -12.90
C ALA A 105 14.13 -6.83 -13.63
N ALA A 106 13.61 -7.32 -14.76
CA ALA A 106 12.60 -6.60 -15.55
C ALA A 106 11.28 -6.48 -14.78
N TRP A 107 10.83 -7.58 -14.17
CA TRP A 107 9.59 -7.61 -13.39
C TRP A 107 9.69 -6.68 -12.17
N TRP A 108 10.80 -6.74 -11.43
CA TRP A 108 11.02 -5.89 -10.26
C TRP A 108 11.07 -4.41 -10.61
N THR A 109 11.79 -4.05 -11.68
CA THR A 109 11.84 -2.67 -12.17
C THR A 109 10.46 -2.17 -12.59
N ALA A 110 9.66 -3.02 -13.22
CA ALA A 110 8.30 -2.69 -13.58
C ALA A 110 7.41 -2.51 -12.34
N TYR A 111 7.48 -3.41 -11.36
CA TYR A 111 6.76 -3.30 -10.08
C TYR A 111 7.06 -1.98 -9.37
N LEU A 112 8.35 -1.66 -9.22
CA LEU A 112 8.82 -0.40 -8.62
C LEU A 112 8.25 0.83 -9.34
N ARG A 113 8.29 0.83 -10.68
CA ARG A 113 7.76 1.92 -11.50
C ARG A 113 6.26 2.13 -11.33
N GLN A 114 5.49 1.07 -11.08
CA GLN A 114 4.05 1.20 -10.89
C GLN A 114 3.68 1.61 -9.45
N VAL A 115 4.43 1.15 -8.45
CA VAL A 115 4.05 1.31 -7.03
C VAL A 115 4.67 2.54 -6.38
N VAL A 116 5.94 2.85 -6.67
CA VAL A 116 6.70 3.90 -5.96
C VAL A 116 6.28 5.32 -6.36
N PRO A 117 6.27 5.71 -7.65
CA PRO A 117 5.92 7.06 -8.04
C PRO A 117 4.58 7.59 -7.50
N PRO A 118 3.44 6.88 -7.65
CA PRO A 118 2.15 7.42 -7.21
C PRO A 118 2.09 7.62 -5.69
N ALA A 119 2.73 6.75 -4.90
CA ALA A 119 2.77 6.88 -3.45
C ALA A 119 3.61 8.09 -2.99
N LEU A 120 4.77 8.30 -3.62
CA LEU A 120 5.63 9.45 -3.31
C LEU A 120 5.04 10.77 -3.82
N GLU A 121 4.44 10.79 -5.02
CA GLU A 121 3.78 11.98 -5.56
C GLU A 121 2.57 12.40 -4.72
N ALA A 122 1.75 11.43 -4.27
CA ALA A 122 0.63 11.69 -3.37
C ALA A 122 1.10 12.34 -2.06
N PHE A 123 2.19 11.85 -1.47
CA PHE A 123 2.78 12.42 -0.27
C PHE A 123 3.34 13.82 -0.50
N GLU A 124 4.22 13.97 -1.48
CA GLU A 124 5.00 15.19 -1.68
C GLU A 124 4.14 16.35 -2.20
N ARG A 125 3.30 16.09 -3.19
CA ARG A 125 2.58 17.13 -3.92
C ARG A 125 1.19 17.40 -3.38
N HIS A 126 0.58 16.40 -2.72
CA HIS A 126 -0.81 16.47 -2.26
C HIS A 126 -0.96 16.31 -0.74
N GLY A 127 0.12 16.03 -0.01
CA GLY A 127 0.07 15.82 1.43
C GLY A 127 -0.75 14.60 1.84
N VAL A 128 -0.88 13.61 0.95
CA VAL A 128 -1.63 12.37 1.16
C VAL A 128 -0.67 11.25 1.53
N VAL A 129 -0.83 10.72 2.74
CA VAL A 129 -0.05 9.58 3.25
C VAL A 129 -0.86 8.31 3.03
N LEU A 130 -0.49 7.53 2.01
CA LEU A 130 -1.12 6.24 1.71
C LEU A 130 -0.68 5.16 2.69
N GLU A 131 -1.59 4.22 2.99
CA GLU A 131 -1.24 2.96 3.65
C GLU A 131 -0.92 1.88 2.60
N ALA A 132 0.14 2.12 1.81
CA ALA A 132 0.54 1.33 0.63
C ALA A 132 1.12 -0.07 0.94
N HIS A 133 0.65 -0.71 2.01
CA HIS A 133 1.03 -2.07 2.39
C HIS A 133 0.43 -3.12 1.43
N LEU A 134 0.93 -4.36 1.44
CA LEU A 134 0.60 -5.37 0.42
C LEU A 134 -0.90 -5.66 0.26
N GLN A 135 -1.70 -5.53 1.32
CA GLN A 135 -3.14 -5.80 1.25
C GLN A 135 -3.95 -4.64 0.63
N ASN A 136 -3.38 -3.43 0.58
CA ASN A 136 -3.99 -2.24 -0.01
C ASN A 136 -3.42 -1.90 -1.39
N THR A 137 -2.49 -2.73 -1.88
CA THR A 137 -1.86 -2.57 -3.18
C THR A 137 -2.22 -3.77 -4.07
N LEU A 138 -2.83 -3.50 -5.21
CA LEU A 138 -2.95 -4.45 -6.31
C LEU A 138 -1.97 -4.03 -7.41
N VAL A 139 -1.40 -5.01 -8.09
CA VAL A 139 -0.59 -4.79 -9.29
C VAL A 139 -1.23 -5.55 -10.44
N ALA A 140 -1.63 -4.83 -11.48
CA ALA A 140 -2.12 -5.44 -12.70
C ALA A 140 -0.96 -5.76 -13.64
N VAL A 141 -0.98 -6.98 -14.16
CA VAL A 141 0.03 -7.50 -15.07
C VAL A 141 -0.53 -7.64 -16.49
N ASP A 142 0.30 -7.47 -17.51
CA ASP A 142 -0.08 -7.74 -18.90
C ASP A 142 -0.12 -9.25 -19.21
N GLY A 143 -0.40 -9.60 -20.47
CA GLY A 143 -0.45 -11.00 -20.93
C GLY A 143 0.87 -11.78 -20.82
N THR A 144 1.98 -11.11 -20.49
CA THR A 144 3.28 -11.74 -20.21
C THR A 144 3.58 -11.87 -18.72
N GLY A 145 2.70 -11.33 -17.86
CA GLY A 145 2.91 -11.30 -16.40
C GLY A 145 3.71 -10.10 -15.91
N LEU A 146 4.00 -9.11 -16.77
CA LEU A 146 4.77 -7.91 -16.39
C LEU A 146 3.87 -6.84 -15.74
N PRO A 147 4.26 -6.23 -14.61
CA PRO A 147 3.53 -5.13 -13.98
C PRO A 147 3.36 -3.92 -14.90
N VAL A 148 2.11 -3.57 -15.19
CA VAL A 148 1.76 -2.42 -16.06
C VAL A 148 0.95 -1.36 -15.34
N GLN A 149 0.40 -1.66 -14.16
CA GLN A 149 -0.44 -0.75 -13.40
C GLN A 149 -0.45 -1.10 -11.91
N ALA A 150 -0.52 -0.09 -11.04
CA ALA A 150 -0.81 -0.29 -9.62
C ALA A 150 -2.18 0.31 -9.27
N LEU A 151 -2.95 -0.38 -8.44
CA LEU A 151 -4.21 0.11 -7.89
C LEU A 151 -4.13 0.12 -6.37
N PHE A 152 -4.50 1.23 -5.75
CA PHE A 152 -4.48 1.44 -4.31
C PHE A 152 -5.91 1.58 -3.78
N ARG A 153 -6.11 1.25 -2.51
CA ARG A 153 -7.44 1.29 -1.86
C ARG A 153 -7.33 1.57 -0.37
N ASP A 154 -8.49 1.73 0.26
CA ASP A 154 -8.68 1.86 1.71
C ASP A 154 -8.44 3.26 2.26
N ALA A 155 -9.43 4.13 2.07
CA ALA A 155 -9.40 5.53 2.51
C ALA A 155 -9.39 5.70 4.04
N GLU A 156 -9.82 4.68 4.80
CA GLU A 156 -9.74 4.67 6.28
C GLU A 156 -8.30 4.72 6.77
N GLY A 157 -7.38 4.07 6.05
CA GLY A 157 -5.95 4.03 6.36
C GLY A 157 -5.17 5.29 5.93
N VAL A 158 -5.77 6.15 5.10
CA VAL A 158 -5.12 7.35 4.58
C VAL A 158 -5.00 8.41 5.67
N LYS A 159 -3.85 9.08 5.75
CA LYS A 159 -3.65 10.26 6.60
C LYS A 159 -3.31 11.47 5.74
N LEU A 160 -3.67 12.67 6.21
CA LEU A 160 -3.36 13.92 5.53
C LEU A 160 -2.34 14.71 6.35
N LEU A 161 -1.38 15.35 5.69
CA LEU A 161 -0.38 16.20 6.36
C LEU A 161 -0.98 17.46 7.02
N ALA A 162 -2.27 17.73 6.76
CA ALA A 162 -3.05 18.72 7.51
C ALA A 162 -3.37 18.25 8.95
N ASP A 163 -3.42 16.93 9.19
CA ASP A 163 -3.83 16.33 10.47
C ASP A 163 -2.66 15.62 11.20
N VAL A 164 -1.58 15.27 10.49
CA VAL A 164 -0.39 14.63 11.07
C VAL A 164 0.88 15.38 10.69
N SER A 165 1.90 15.33 11.54
CA SER A 165 3.21 15.89 11.19
C SER A 165 3.80 15.15 10.00
N ARG A 166 4.55 15.89 9.17
CA ARG A 166 5.24 15.33 8.00
C ARG A 166 6.17 14.17 8.36
N GLU A 167 6.86 14.27 9.49
CA GLU A 167 7.72 13.20 10.02
C GLU A 167 6.93 11.91 10.31
N LYS A 168 5.79 11.99 11.01
CA LYS A 168 4.93 10.82 11.29
C LYS A 168 4.31 10.25 10.02
N GLY A 169 3.90 11.14 9.11
CA GLY A 169 3.40 10.74 7.79
C GLY A 169 4.45 9.99 6.97
N TRP A 170 5.68 10.50 6.95
CA TRP A 170 6.81 9.86 6.29
C TRP A 170 7.17 8.51 6.92
N GLU A 171 7.24 8.42 8.25
CA GLU A 171 7.52 7.16 8.95
C GLU A 171 6.48 6.07 8.59
N ARG A 172 5.18 6.43 8.60
CA ARG A 172 4.09 5.54 8.20
C ARG A 172 4.21 5.13 6.72
N LEU A 173 4.49 6.08 5.83
CA LEU A 173 4.67 5.81 4.41
C LEU A 173 5.84 4.86 4.16
N VAL A 174 6.99 5.10 4.78
CA VAL A 174 8.18 4.24 4.65
C VAL A 174 7.88 2.84 5.18
N TYR A 175 7.21 2.71 6.32
CA TYR A 175 6.82 1.39 6.80
C TYR A 175 5.91 0.67 5.79
N CYS A 176 4.85 1.31 5.31
CA CYS A 176 3.87 0.66 4.45
C CYS A 176 4.44 0.34 3.05
N LEU A 177 5.09 1.33 2.42
CA LEU A 177 5.64 1.21 1.08
C LEU A 177 6.93 0.38 1.08
N VAL A 178 7.89 0.69 1.93
CA VAL A 178 9.20 0.03 1.89
C VAL A 178 9.17 -1.27 2.66
N VAL A 179 8.88 -1.22 3.96
CA VAL A 179 9.05 -2.40 4.84
C VAL A 179 7.99 -3.47 4.58
N ASN A 180 6.71 -3.11 4.58
CA ASN A 180 5.65 -4.10 4.42
C ASN A 180 5.47 -4.54 2.96
N ASN A 181 5.89 -3.73 1.99
CA ASN A 181 5.61 -3.99 0.57
C ASN A 181 6.88 -4.29 -0.23
N LEU A 182 7.75 -3.30 -0.48
CA LEU A 182 8.93 -3.52 -1.33
C LEU A 182 9.86 -4.61 -0.77
N ILE A 183 10.08 -4.64 0.55
CA ILE A 183 10.97 -5.64 1.16
C ILE A 183 10.43 -7.04 1.01
N GLU A 184 9.13 -7.26 1.23
CA GLU A 184 8.51 -8.58 1.11
C GLU A 184 8.59 -9.12 -0.33
N VAL A 185 8.26 -8.28 -1.32
CA VAL A 185 8.36 -8.66 -2.75
C VAL A 185 9.81 -8.91 -3.16
N ALA A 186 10.73 -8.03 -2.76
CA ALA A 186 12.16 -8.19 -3.04
C ALA A 186 12.74 -9.46 -2.40
N SER A 187 12.27 -9.81 -1.20
CA SER A 187 12.71 -11.01 -0.47
C SER A 187 12.25 -12.28 -1.17
N LEU A 188 10.98 -12.35 -1.58
CA LEU A 188 10.46 -13.45 -2.40
C LEU A 188 11.27 -13.65 -3.68
N LEU A 189 11.51 -12.55 -4.42
CA LEU A 189 12.26 -12.63 -5.68
C LEU A 189 13.72 -13.07 -5.43
N SER A 190 14.35 -12.61 -4.35
CA SER A 190 15.73 -13.01 -4.00
C SER A 190 15.81 -14.48 -3.56
N GLU A 191 14.78 -14.99 -2.87
CA GLU A 191 14.68 -16.40 -2.49
C GLU A 191 14.55 -17.30 -3.72
N ARG A 192 13.73 -16.90 -4.69
CA ARG A 192 13.54 -17.62 -5.96
C ARG A 192 14.71 -17.50 -6.92
N HIS A 193 15.51 -16.44 -6.80
CA HIS A 193 16.67 -16.16 -7.65
C HIS A 193 17.94 -15.92 -6.83
N PRO A 194 18.56 -16.98 -6.26
CA PRO A 194 19.74 -16.85 -5.43
C PRO A 194 20.87 -16.08 -6.12
N GLY A 195 21.43 -15.09 -5.41
CA GLY A 195 22.53 -14.25 -5.90
C GLY A 195 22.09 -12.99 -6.66
N TRP A 196 20.79 -12.84 -6.96
CA TRP A 196 20.25 -11.59 -7.49
C TRP A 196 20.07 -10.55 -6.38
N ASN A 197 20.35 -9.28 -6.70
CA ASN A 197 20.24 -8.17 -5.74
C ASN A 197 19.17 -7.16 -6.19
N PRO A 198 18.03 -7.04 -5.49
CA PRO A 198 16.93 -6.13 -5.85
C PRO A 198 17.21 -4.65 -5.52
N TRP A 199 18.11 -4.38 -4.58
CA TRP A 199 18.21 -3.06 -3.95
C TRP A 199 18.75 -1.95 -4.86
N PRO A 200 19.71 -2.18 -5.78
CA PRO A 200 20.15 -1.14 -6.70
C PRO A 200 19.00 -0.54 -7.53
N ALA A 201 18.06 -1.37 -8.01
CA ALA A 201 16.90 -0.91 -8.76
C ALA A 201 15.93 -0.10 -7.88
N ALA A 202 15.66 -0.57 -6.65
CA ALA A 202 14.80 0.14 -5.70
C ALA A 202 15.38 1.51 -5.31
N ARG A 203 16.69 1.57 -5.06
CA ARG A 203 17.40 2.83 -4.78
C ARG A 203 17.32 3.79 -5.96
N ALA A 204 17.61 3.29 -7.16
CA ALA A 204 17.55 4.10 -8.37
C ALA A 204 16.13 4.65 -8.60
N GLU A 205 15.08 3.85 -8.35
CA GLU A 205 13.71 4.32 -8.45
C GLU A 205 13.39 5.41 -7.42
N LEU A 206 13.70 5.19 -6.14
CA LEU A 206 13.49 6.20 -5.09
C LEU A 206 14.25 7.51 -5.41
N SER A 207 15.51 7.44 -5.82
CA SER A 207 16.34 8.61 -6.13
C SER A 207 15.85 9.43 -7.34
N ARG A 208 14.93 8.92 -8.17
CA ARG A 208 14.33 9.70 -9.27
C ARG A 208 13.36 10.76 -8.79
N HIS A 209 12.84 10.62 -7.57
CA HIS A 209 11.80 11.48 -7.03
C HIS A 209 12.40 12.55 -6.13
N PRO A 210 12.05 13.84 -6.31
CA PRO A 210 12.63 14.95 -5.55
C PRO A 210 11.99 15.11 -4.16
N VAL A 211 11.83 14.01 -3.41
CA VAL A 211 11.28 14.03 -2.04
C VAL A 211 12.41 14.29 -1.05
N PRO A 212 12.36 15.36 -0.22
CA PRO A 212 13.45 15.77 0.66
C PRO A 212 13.96 14.69 1.62
N GLU A 213 13.11 13.76 2.03
CA GLU A 213 13.42 12.70 2.98
C GLU A 213 14.20 11.52 2.36
N ILE A 214 14.22 11.38 1.04
CA ILE A 214 14.82 10.21 0.35
C ILE A 214 16.33 10.09 0.59
N PRO A 215 17.15 11.15 0.50
CA PRO A 215 18.58 11.04 0.81
C PRO A 215 18.84 10.49 2.22
N ALA A 216 18.05 10.92 3.22
CA ALA A 216 18.16 10.43 4.59
C ALA A 216 17.71 8.96 4.70
N LEU A 217 16.61 8.59 4.04
CA LEU A 217 16.14 7.20 3.96
C LEU A 217 17.21 6.27 3.37
N LEU A 218 17.88 6.69 2.29
CA LEU A 218 18.90 5.89 1.60
C LEU A 218 20.25 5.84 2.34
N ALA A 219 20.48 6.74 3.29
CA ALA A 219 21.68 6.77 4.13
C ALA A 219 21.46 6.11 5.50
N SER A 220 20.21 6.05 5.98
CA SER A 220 19.89 5.50 7.30
C SER A 220 20.25 4.02 7.41
N PRO A 221 20.90 3.56 8.48
CA PRO A 221 21.16 2.14 8.70
C PRO A 221 19.89 1.35 9.03
N THR A 222 18.79 2.03 9.35
CA THR A 222 17.57 1.40 9.85
C THR A 222 16.29 1.95 9.21
N LEU A 223 15.25 1.12 9.18
CA LEU A 223 13.88 1.43 8.75
C LEU A 223 12.90 1.28 9.91
N PRO A 224 11.75 1.96 9.89
CA PRO A 224 10.71 1.81 10.91
C PRO A 224 10.02 0.45 10.78
N GLY A 225 10.17 -0.42 11.78
CA GLY A 225 9.49 -1.70 11.87
C GLY A 225 8.31 -1.68 12.84
N LYS A 226 7.08 -1.80 12.33
CA LYS A 226 5.87 -1.82 13.18
C LYS A 226 5.86 -3.06 14.07
N THR A 227 5.70 -2.85 15.37
CA THR A 227 5.76 -3.92 16.38
C THR A 227 4.45 -4.69 16.56
N ASN A 228 4.01 -5.41 15.52
CA ASN A 228 2.73 -6.12 15.54
C ASN A 228 2.58 -7.10 16.73
N LEU A 229 3.61 -7.89 17.08
CA LEU A 229 3.55 -8.81 18.23
C LEU A 229 3.47 -8.06 19.57
N LEU A 230 4.24 -6.99 19.75
CA LEU A 230 4.25 -6.22 20.99
C LEU A 230 2.90 -5.54 21.23
N LEU A 231 2.31 -4.95 20.19
CA LEU A 231 0.96 -4.39 20.22
C LEU A 231 -0.07 -5.39 20.76
N ARG A 232 0.00 -6.64 20.29
CA ARG A 232 -0.86 -7.73 20.78
C ARG A 232 -0.62 -8.06 22.23
N TRP A 233 0.64 -8.09 22.64
CA TRP A 233 1.03 -8.45 23.99
C TRP A 233 0.61 -7.39 25.01
N THR A 234 0.66 -6.10 24.64
CA THR A 234 0.29 -4.99 25.52
C THR A 234 -1.20 -4.64 25.47
N GLY A 235 -1.97 -5.24 24.56
CA GLY A 235 -3.39 -4.90 24.35
C GLY A 235 -3.61 -3.46 23.87
N ALA A 236 -2.59 -2.85 23.27
CA ALA A 236 -2.67 -1.48 22.78
C ALA A 236 -3.52 -1.41 21.49
N ASP A 237 -4.11 -0.25 21.22
CA ASP A 237 -4.81 0.00 19.97
C ASP A 237 -3.82 -0.10 18.78
N GLY A 238 -4.31 -0.50 17.61
CA GLY A 238 -3.50 -0.51 16.38
C GLY A 238 -2.91 0.87 16.03
N ALA A 239 -3.58 1.95 16.43
CA ALA A 239 -3.10 3.32 16.29
C ALA A 239 -1.88 3.65 17.18
N ASP A 240 -1.71 2.94 18.31
CA ASP A 240 -0.63 3.14 19.29
C ASP A 240 0.63 2.32 18.96
N ALA A 241 0.75 1.87 17.71
CA ALA A 241 1.87 1.08 17.24
C ALA A 241 3.20 1.80 17.44
N ARG A 242 4.12 1.12 18.14
CA ARG A 242 5.51 1.55 18.23
C ARG A 242 6.30 1.00 17.05
N TYR A 243 7.24 1.79 16.56
CA TYR A 243 8.23 1.36 15.58
C TYR A 243 9.55 1.04 16.26
N LEU A 244 10.17 -0.08 15.88
CA LEU A 244 11.52 -0.45 16.26
C LEU A 244 12.42 -0.48 15.02
N PRO A 245 13.72 -0.19 15.16
CA PRO A 245 14.64 -0.16 14.03
C PRO A 245 14.84 -1.55 13.42
N LEU A 246 14.59 -1.68 12.11
CA LEU A 246 14.95 -2.83 11.29
C LEU A 246 16.16 -2.50 10.41
N PRO A 247 17.07 -3.44 10.10
CA PRO A 247 18.16 -3.18 9.16
C PRO A 247 17.65 -2.65 7.81
N ASN A 248 18.25 -1.58 7.30
CA ASN A 248 17.86 -0.99 6.03
C ASN A 248 18.67 -1.60 4.86
N PRO A 249 18.06 -2.39 3.98
CA PRO A 249 18.77 -2.94 2.83
C PRO A 249 18.99 -1.92 1.70
N LEU A 250 18.34 -0.75 1.74
CA LEU A 250 18.58 0.35 0.81
C LEU A 250 19.84 1.14 1.14
N ALA A 251 20.36 1.02 2.37
CA ALA A 251 21.56 1.72 2.79
C ALA A 251 22.76 1.29 1.94
N CYS A 252 23.59 2.25 1.52
CA CYS A 252 24.94 1.92 1.03
C CYS A 252 25.69 1.16 2.14
N ARG A 253 26.10 -0.07 1.84
CA ARG A 253 27.31 -0.61 2.45
C ARG A 253 28.44 -0.46 1.45
#